data_AF-A0A5R8WQN1-F1
#
_entry.id   AF-A0A5R8WQN1-F1
#
_cell.length_a   1.000
_cell.length_b   1.000
_cell.length_c   1.000
_cell.angle_alpha   90.00
_cell.angle_beta   90.00
_cell.angle_gamma   90.00
#
_symmetry.space_group_name_H-M   'P 1'
#
loop_
_entity.id
_entity.type
_entity.pdbx_description
1 polymer ?
#
loop_
_entity_poly.entity_id
_entity_poly.type
_entity_poly.pdbx_seq_one_letter_code
_entity_poly.pdbx_strand_id
1 'polypeptide(L)'
;MKTLVLSQLARKAGLACAAVLAAGLSTEALAQTTTPVYKFWPLRVSGSDSANVRSANVTASTPTFKRLVLSNNQPVVDGSNTRPAVPQYSSRYGMAIAPTAEGGGWGTSAGGPGGTVNRKYYTQFTVTAAAGATARIDSVIATSQFILTASQTYLAVAYSKSGFVSDSAVVTGGIGPGGSAVGGGFPATQTLPADGPAPISLSQVNAGSNNINQNRYRLALNGTNGVILTGGQTLTLRFYFSCSSTGLARYAVLKDVLVKSLQTVTSNKAAKVTELAMFPNPAQNQLQINHAPAREGRINVYSTTGQKVASFTAQPNAPQTTVPVADLASGIYMVEYTAGNTRAVSRLVKQ
;
A
#
# COMPACT_ATOMS: atom_id res chain seq x y z
N MET A 1 -26.07 -37.51 61.70
CA MET A 1 -25.91 -36.45 62.70
C MET A 1 -24.44 -36.32 63.05
N LYS A 2 -23.73 -35.32 62.52
CA LYS A 2 -22.44 -34.89 63.08
C LYS A 2 -22.22 -33.41 62.77
N THR A 3 -22.08 -32.67 63.86
CA THR A 3 -22.02 -31.22 63.98
C THR A 3 -20.63 -30.68 63.60
N LEU A 4 -20.63 -29.41 63.18
CA LEU A 4 -19.53 -28.50 62.89
C LEU A 4 -18.23 -28.70 63.70
N VAL A 5 -17.09 -28.51 63.03
CA VAL A 5 -16.08 -27.53 63.48
C VAL A 5 -15.55 -26.78 62.25
N LEU A 6 -16.10 -25.57 62.03
CA LEU A 6 -15.55 -24.53 61.18
C LEU A 6 -14.64 -23.67 62.07
N SER A 7 -13.33 -23.69 61.83
CA SER A 7 -12.36 -22.61 62.10
C SER A 7 -10.98 -23.23 62.33
N GLN A 8 -10.09 -23.09 61.34
CA GLN A 8 -8.62 -22.97 61.52
C GLN A 8 -7.79 -23.08 60.23
N LEU A 9 -8.39 -23.15 59.04
CA LEU A 9 -7.62 -23.14 57.78
C LEU A 9 -7.56 -21.79 57.05
N ALA A 10 -8.03 -20.71 57.69
CA ALA A 10 -7.83 -19.35 57.22
C ALA A 10 -6.53 -18.77 57.79
N ARG A 11 -5.35 -19.20 57.29
CA ARG A 11 -4.06 -18.50 57.38
C ARG A 11 -2.93 -19.28 56.68
N LYS A 12 -3.06 -19.46 55.37
CA LYS A 12 -1.92 -19.67 54.43
C LYS A 12 -2.39 -19.57 52.97
N ALA A 13 -3.14 -18.50 52.66
CA ALA A 13 -3.28 -18.04 51.28
C ALA A 13 -2.20 -16.99 51.01
N GLY A 14 -0.94 -17.43 51.09
CA GLY A 14 0.22 -16.63 50.70
C GLY A 14 0.46 -16.82 49.21
N LEU A 15 0.33 -15.72 48.46
CA LEU A 15 0.91 -15.46 47.13
C LEU A 15 1.36 -16.69 46.32
N ALA A 16 0.44 -17.30 45.56
CA ALA A 16 0.80 -18.15 44.42
C ALA A 16 -0.40 -18.33 43.47
N CYS A 17 -0.98 -17.24 42.96
CA CYS A 17 -1.88 -17.34 41.81
C CYS A 17 -2.00 -15.98 41.09
N ALA A 18 -0.95 -15.57 40.39
CA ALA A 18 -1.01 -14.53 39.35
C ALA A 18 0.26 -14.58 38.48
N ALA A 19 0.57 -15.75 37.92
CA ALA A 19 1.69 -15.90 37.01
C ALA A 19 1.40 -16.85 35.85
N VAL A 20 0.18 -16.84 35.30
CA VAL A 20 -0.10 -17.40 33.96
C VAL A 20 -1.25 -16.61 33.35
N LEU A 21 -0.92 -15.74 32.37
CA LEU A 21 -1.71 -15.25 31.22
C LEU A 21 -1.20 -13.86 30.78
N ALA A 22 0.10 -13.76 30.46
CA ALA A 22 0.65 -12.61 29.72
C ALA A 22 1.41 -13.04 28.45
N ALA A 23 1.36 -14.33 28.09
CA ALA A 23 1.84 -14.84 26.81
C ALA A 23 0.60 -15.20 25.97
N GLY A 24 0.18 -14.29 25.09
CA GLY A 24 -0.92 -14.60 24.15
C GLY A 24 -1.64 -13.43 23.50
N LEU A 25 -1.52 -12.20 24.03
CA LEU A 25 -2.03 -11.01 23.33
C LEU A 25 -0.91 -10.36 22.52
N SER A 26 -0.35 -11.09 21.55
CA SER A 26 0.32 -10.43 20.43
C SER A 26 -0.79 -9.74 19.64
N THR A 27 -1.02 -8.46 19.90
CA THR A 27 -1.82 -7.60 19.03
C THR A 27 -1.03 -7.46 17.72
N GLU A 28 -1.22 -8.40 16.80
CA GLU A 28 -0.64 -8.28 15.47
C GLU A 28 -1.05 -6.92 14.89
N ALA A 29 -0.05 -6.10 14.55
CA ALA A 29 -0.31 -4.75 14.12
C ALA A 29 -1.08 -4.75 12.80
N LEU A 30 -2.19 -4.01 12.77
CA LEU A 30 -3.00 -3.87 11.57
C LEU A 30 -2.31 -2.92 10.59
N ALA A 31 -2.26 -3.32 9.32
CA ALA A 31 -1.73 -2.49 8.26
C ALA A 31 -2.57 -1.22 8.07
N GLN A 32 -1.89 -0.11 7.83
CA GLN A 32 -2.50 1.20 7.63
C GLN A 32 -3.03 1.34 6.19
N THR A 33 -4.34 1.29 6.01
CA THR A 33 -4.98 1.21 4.69
C THR A 33 -5.56 2.53 4.18
N THR A 34 -5.93 3.43 5.08
CA THR A 34 -6.66 4.69 4.79
C THR A 34 -5.76 5.92 4.68
N THR A 35 -4.47 5.78 4.95
CA THR A 35 -3.51 6.89 4.94
C THR A 35 -3.12 7.30 3.52
N PRO A 36 -2.39 8.40 3.29
CA PRO A 36 -1.89 8.74 1.96
C PRO A 36 -1.00 7.65 1.36
N VAL A 37 -1.03 7.49 0.03
CA VAL A 37 -0.05 6.66 -0.68
C VAL A 37 1.26 7.42 -0.70
N TYR A 38 2.32 6.79 -0.20
CA TYR A 38 3.66 7.41 -0.09
C TYR A 38 4.53 7.08 -1.30
N LYS A 39 4.40 5.86 -1.83
CA LYS A 39 5.03 5.40 -3.07
C LYS A 39 4.20 4.29 -3.70
N PHE A 40 4.19 4.18 -5.02
CA PHE A 40 3.33 3.23 -5.73
C PHE A 40 3.97 2.69 -7.00
N TRP A 41 4.06 1.37 -7.12
CA TRP A 41 4.40 0.68 -8.37
C TRP A 41 3.14 0.02 -8.92
N PRO A 42 2.53 0.57 -9.99
CA PRO A 42 1.33 -0.03 -10.59
C PRO A 42 1.64 -1.40 -11.20
N LEU A 43 2.83 -1.55 -11.79
CA LEU A 43 3.32 -2.76 -12.47
C LEU A 43 2.46 -3.17 -13.68
N ARG A 44 1.75 -2.22 -14.30
CA ARG A 44 0.82 -2.48 -15.41
C ARG A 44 1.47 -2.36 -16.79
N VAL A 45 2.51 -1.53 -16.88
CA VAL A 45 3.22 -1.22 -18.13
C VAL A 45 4.74 -1.32 -17.98
N SER A 46 5.26 -1.09 -16.77
CA SER A 46 6.68 -1.19 -16.46
C SER A 46 6.90 -1.37 -14.96
N GLY A 47 8.16 -1.61 -14.57
CA GLY A 47 8.60 -1.62 -13.17
C GLY A 47 8.73 -0.22 -12.54
N SER A 48 8.48 0.87 -13.27
CA SER A 48 8.64 2.22 -12.70
C SER A 48 7.56 2.53 -11.68
N ASP A 49 7.93 3.22 -10.60
CA ASP A 49 6.94 3.78 -9.69
C ASP A 49 6.25 5.02 -10.28
N SER A 50 5.03 5.27 -9.84
CA SER A 50 4.18 6.34 -10.32
C SER A 50 4.57 7.68 -9.71
N ALA A 51 5.22 8.53 -10.52
CA ALA A 51 5.58 9.89 -10.13
C ALA A 51 4.36 10.73 -9.70
N ASN A 52 3.18 10.45 -10.25
CA ASN A 52 1.94 11.18 -9.95
C ASN A 52 1.43 11.01 -8.50
N VAL A 53 1.85 9.95 -7.81
CA VAL A 53 1.42 9.65 -6.43
C VAL A 53 2.60 9.50 -5.47
N ARG A 54 3.83 9.68 -5.95
CA ARG A 54 5.03 9.61 -5.12
C ARG A 54 5.09 10.81 -4.19
N SER A 55 5.36 10.56 -2.91
CA SER A 55 5.67 11.61 -1.93
C SER A 55 6.94 12.37 -2.32
N ALA A 56 6.98 13.67 -2.04
CA ALA A 56 8.18 14.49 -2.19
C ALA A 56 9.37 13.98 -1.36
N ASN A 57 9.07 13.30 -0.26
CA ASN A 57 10.07 12.83 0.71
C ASN A 57 10.76 11.54 0.28
N VAL A 58 10.43 10.98 -0.88
CA VAL A 58 11.08 9.76 -1.39
C VAL A 58 11.46 9.89 -2.86
N THR A 59 12.53 9.23 -3.24
CA THR A 59 13.02 9.25 -4.63
C THR A 59 12.38 8.14 -5.47
N ALA A 60 12.48 8.28 -6.78
CA ALA A 60 12.05 7.26 -7.75
C ALA A 60 12.82 5.95 -7.55
N SER A 61 12.19 4.80 -7.82
CA SER A 61 12.94 3.55 -8.00
C SER A 61 12.16 2.50 -8.79
N THR A 62 12.89 1.51 -9.29
CA THR A 62 12.37 0.33 -9.97
C THR A 62 12.69 -0.93 -9.15
N PRO A 63 11.86 -1.98 -9.25
CA PRO A 63 12.17 -3.23 -8.60
C PRO A 63 13.36 -3.92 -9.28
N THR A 64 14.07 -4.73 -8.49
CA THR A 64 15.14 -5.62 -8.96
C THR A 64 14.80 -7.06 -8.61
N PHE A 65 15.47 -8.00 -9.25
CA PHE A 65 15.20 -9.43 -9.08
C PHE A 65 16.46 -10.18 -8.70
N LYS A 66 16.31 -11.22 -7.88
CA LYS A 66 17.35 -12.22 -7.66
C LYS A 66 16.77 -13.60 -7.91
N ARG A 67 17.36 -14.31 -8.89
CA ARG A 67 16.95 -15.65 -9.35
C ARG A 67 15.49 -15.73 -9.79
N LEU A 68 14.91 -14.59 -10.10
CA LEU A 68 13.62 -14.45 -10.76
C LEU A 68 13.86 -13.56 -11.98
N VAL A 69 13.06 -13.78 -13.01
CA VAL A 69 13.05 -13.01 -14.24
C VAL A 69 11.60 -12.69 -14.60
N LEU A 70 11.42 -11.66 -15.42
CA LEU A 70 10.12 -11.35 -16.02
C LEU A 70 9.75 -12.44 -17.03
N SER A 71 8.45 -12.61 -17.26
CA SER A 71 7.94 -13.42 -18.38
C SER A 71 8.58 -13.00 -19.72
N ASN A 72 8.74 -13.93 -20.66
CA ASN A 72 9.15 -13.60 -22.04
C ASN A 72 7.96 -13.21 -22.96
N ASN A 73 6.73 -13.22 -22.44
CA ASN A 73 5.50 -12.97 -23.19
C ASN A 73 5.35 -13.85 -24.44
N GLN A 74 5.80 -15.10 -24.36
CA GLN A 74 5.60 -16.09 -25.42
C GLN A 74 4.59 -17.16 -24.97
N PRO A 75 3.81 -17.74 -25.90
CA PRO A 75 3.10 -18.99 -25.66
C PRO A 75 4.10 -20.09 -25.29
N VAL A 76 3.71 -21.02 -24.42
CA VAL A 76 4.58 -22.09 -23.93
C VAL A 76 3.88 -23.44 -24.01
N VAL A 77 4.60 -24.47 -24.44
CA VAL A 77 4.11 -25.86 -24.46
C VAL A 77 4.40 -26.53 -23.12
N ASP A 78 3.36 -26.80 -22.34
CA ASP A 78 3.39 -27.43 -21.01
C ASP A 78 2.81 -28.85 -21.12
N GLY A 79 3.67 -29.82 -21.43
CA GLY A 79 3.26 -31.18 -21.78
C GLY A 79 2.49 -31.20 -23.11
N SER A 80 1.27 -31.74 -23.12
CA SER A 80 0.37 -31.73 -24.28
C SER A 80 -0.43 -30.43 -24.44
N ASN A 81 -0.24 -29.44 -23.56
CA ASN A 81 -1.03 -28.21 -23.56
C ASN A 81 -0.21 -27.02 -24.05
N THR A 82 -0.70 -26.32 -25.08
CA THR A 82 -0.19 -24.98 -25.41
C THR A 82 -0.85 -23.94 -24.51
N ARG A 83 -0.04 -23.26 -23.70
CA ARG A 83 -0.48 -22.19 -22.79
C ARG A 83 -0.34 -20.82 -23.48
N PRO A 84 -1.31 -19.91 -23.29
CA PRO A 84 -1.22 -18.57 -23.88
C PRO A 84 -0.08 -17.77 -23.27
N ALA A 85 0.40 -16.77 -24.01
CA ALA A 85 1.41 -15.84 -23.52
C ALA A 85 0.94 -15.09 -22.27
N VAL A 86 1.83 -14.95 -21.30
CA VAL A 86 1.63 -14.11 -20.11
C VAL A 86 2.50 -12.86 -20.27
N PRO A 87 1.94 -11.65 -20.37
CA PRO A 87 2.75 -10.43 -20.51
C PRO A 87 3.65 -10.17 -19.31
N GLN A 88 4.81 -9.56 -19.56
CA GLN A 88 5.73 -9.07 -18.53
C GLN A 88 5.04 -8.16 -17.52
N TYR A 89 4.32 -7.18 -18.07
CA TYR A 89 3.49 -6.23 -17.35
C TYR A 89 2.13 -6.17 -18.04
N SER A 90 1.06 -6.13 -17.25
CA SER A 90 -0.28 -5.93 -17.80
C SER A 90 -1.22 -5.27 -16.80
N SER A 91 -2.23 -4.59 -17.32
CA SER A 91 -3.36 -4.12 -16.51
C SER A 91 -4.08 -5.26 -15.80
N ARG A 92 -3.98 -6.48 -16.34
CA ARG A 92 -4.55 -7.70 -15.79
C ARG A 92 -3.73 -8.21 -14.63
N TYR A 93 -2.55 -8.75 -14.87
CA TYR A 93 -1.74 -9.48 -13.91
C TYR A 93 -0.77 -8.61 -13.09
N GLY A 94 -0.58 -7.34 -13.48
CA GLY A 94 0.58 -6.61 -13.02
C GLY A 94 1.83 -7.20 -13.66
N MET A 95 2.87 -7.37 -12.85
CA MET A 95 4.14 -7.97 -13.24
C MET A 95 4.12 -9.49 -13.04
N ALA A 96 4.48 -10.25 -14.07
CA ALA A 96 4.62 -11.71 -14.01
C ALA A 96 6.10 -12.13 -13.90
N ILE A 97 6.42 -12.92 -12.88
CA ILE A 97 7.78 -13.35 -12.56
C ILE A 97 7.86 -14.84 -12.25
N ALA A 98 9.01 -15.45 -12.59
CA ALA A 98 9.33 -16.83 -12.28
C ALA A 98 10.85 -17.05 -12.31
N PRO A 99 11.37 -18.21 -11.85
CA PRO A 99 12.78 -18.56 -12.00
C PRO A 99 13.28 -18.59 -13.44
N THR A 100 12.43 -18.97 -14.40
CA THR A 100 12.71 -18.87 -15.85
C THR A 100 11.66 -18.02 -16.56
N ALA A 101 11.99 -17.48 -17.73
CA ALA A 101 11.15 -16.53 -18.45
C ALA A 101 9.87 -17.16 -19.04
N GLU A 102 9.85 -18.49 -19.18
CA GLU A 102 8.72 -19.29 -19.65
C GLU A 102 7.74 -19.66 -18.51
N GLY A 103 7.98 -19.19 -17.29
CA GLY A 103 7.14 -19.52 -16.13
C GLY A 103 7.43 -20.90 -15.57
N GLY A 104 8.69 -21.33 -15.57
CA GLY A 104 9.14 -22.62 -15.04
C GLY A 104 10.19 -22.47 -13.95
N GLY A 105 10.86 -23.59 -13.64
CA GLY A 105 12.02 -23.61 -12.75
C GLY A 105 11.71 -23.48 -11.25
N TRP A 106 10.45 -23.67 -10.85
CA TRP A 106 10.05 -23.58 -9.43
C TRP A 106 10.51 -24.77 -8.59
N GLY A 107 10.52 -25.98 -9.16
CA GLY A 107 10.94 -27.20 -8.46
C GLY A 107 12.40 -27.17 -8.00
N THR A 108 12.69 -27.81 -6.87
CA THR A 108 14.05 -27.87 -6.30
C THR A 108 15.06 -28.57 -7.22
N SER A 109 14.61 -29.54 -8.02
CA SER A 109 15.43 -30.22 -9.03
C SER A 109 15.91 -29.28 -10.15
N ALA A 110 15.11 -28.26 -10.48
CA ALA A 110 15.49 -27.18 -11.40
C ALA A 110 16.29 -26.07 -10.70
N GLY A 111 16.70 -26.29 -9.45
CA GLY A 111 17.36 -25.31 -8.61
C GLY A 111 16.42 -24.28 -8.00
N GLY A 112 15.10 -24.37 -8.21
CA GLY A 112 14.10 -23.42 -7.72
C GLY A 112 13.81 -23.46 -6.22
N PRO A 113 12.91 -22.60 -5.73
CA PRO A 113 12.56 -22.55 -4.31
C PRO A 113 11.76 -23.76 -3.80
N GLY A 114 11.12 -24.53 -4.69
CA GLY A 114 10.21 -25.61 -4.34
C GLY A 114 8.97 -25.11 -3.61
N GLY A 115 8.34 -25.99 -2.82
CA GLY A 115 7.16 -25.66 -2.01
C GLY A 115 7.44 -24.81 -0.76
N THR A 116 8.69 -24.36 -0.56
CA THR A 116 9.10 -23.65 0.66
C THR A 116 9.75 -22.32 0.30
N VAL A 117 9.18 -21.21 0.78
CA VAL A 117 9.79 -19.88 0.63
C VAL A 117 11.19 -19.86 1.24
N ASN A 118 12.13 -19.27 0.52
CA ASN A 118 13.49 -19.08 1.00
C ASN A 118 14.06 -17.75 0.51
N ARG A 119 15.16 -17.31 1.12
CA ARG A 119 15.71 -15.98 0.89
C ARG A 119 16.47 -15.79 -0.43
N LYS A 120 16.49 -16.78 -1.34
CA LYS A 120 17.27 -16.74 -2.59
C LYS A 120 16.46 -16.23 -3.79
N TYR A 121 15.13 -16.37 -3.76
CA TYR A 121 14.22 -16.05 -4.88
C TYR A 121 13.34 -14.86 -4.49
N TYR A 122 13.66 -13.68 -4.99
CA TYR A 122 12.90 -12.49 -4.61
C TYR A 122 12.79 -11.41 -5.67
N THR A 123 11.73 -10.62 -5.53
CA THR A 123 11.61 -9.27 -6.07
C THR A 123 11.89 -8.28 -4.96
N GLN A 124 12.72 -7.28 -5.25
CA GLN A 124 13.14 -6.26 -4.30
C GLN A 124 12.63 -4.89 -4.72
N PHE A 125 12.00 -4.18 -3.80
CA PHE A 125 11.61 -2.77 -3.94
C PHE A 125 12.40 -1.92 -2.95
N THR A 126 12.63 -0.66 -3.30
CA THR A 126 13.37 0.28 -2.45
C THR A 126 12.58 1.56 -2.22
N VAL A 127 12.62 2.03 -0.98
CA VAL A 127 12.12 3.35 -0.59
C VAL A 127 13.29 4.11 0.00
N THR A 128 13.81 5.08 -0.75
CA THR A 128 14.90 5.94 -0.31
C THR A 128 14.33 7.31 0.06
N ALA A 129 14.63 7.78 1.26
CA ALA A 129 14.26 9.12 1.69
C ALA A 129 15.04 10.15 0.86
N ALA A 130 14.34 11.16 0.35
CA ALA A 130 14.95 12.27 -0.38
C ALA A 130 15.95 13.01 0.53
N ALA A 131 16.97 13.63 -0.07
CA ALA A 131 17.96 14.39 0.70
C ALA A 131 17.28 15.47 1.56
N GLY A 132 17.67 15.56 2.84
CA GLY A 132 17.07 16.49 3.80
C GLY A 132 15.64 16.15 4.26
N ALA A 133 15.01 15.10 3.72
CA ALA A 133 13.66 14.67 4.11
C ALA A 133 13.69 13.54 5.16
N THR A 134 12.61 13.45 5.93
CA THR A 134 12.31 12.29 6.77
C THR A 134 11.12 11.55 6.20
N ALA A 135 11.25 10.24 6.03
CA ALA A 135 10.20 9.37 5.54
C ALA A 135 9.82 8.31 6.58
N ARG A 136 8.54 8.29 6.97
CA ARG A 136 7.96 7.22 7.78
C ARG A 136 7.23 6.23 6.88
N ILE A 137 7.50 4.94 7.04
CA ILE A 137 6.94 3.86 6.23
C ILE A 137 6.21 2.87 7.13
N ASP A 138 4.87 2.84 7.06
CA ASP A 138 4.05 2.08 8.01
C ASP A 138 3.56 0.75 7.45
N SER A 139 3.29 0.68 6.15
CA SER A 139 2.74 -0.54 5.55
C SER A 139 3.13 -0.68 4.09
N VAL A 140 3.21 -1.93 3.66
CA VAL A 140 3.24 -2.29 2.25
C VAL A 140 1.96 -3.04 1.89
N ILE A 141 1.34 -2.64 0.80
CA ILE A 141 0.14 -3.26 0.27
C ILE A 141 0.48 -3.78 -1.12
N ALA A 142 0.14 -5.04 -1.40
CA ALA A 142 0.38 -5.62 -2.72
C ALA A 142 -0.73 -6.60 -3.06
N THR A 143 -1.04 -6.71 -4.35
CA THR A 143 -1.87 -7.77 -4.88
C THR A 143 -0.97 -8.88 -5.43
N SER A 144 -1.21 -10.12 -5.02
CA SER A 144 -0.36 -11.24 -5.41
C SER A 144 -1.12 -12.56 -5.55
N GLN A 145 -0.74 -13.38 -6.52
CA GLN A 145 -1.28 -14.72 -6.78
C GLN A 145 -0.26 -15.57 -7.55
N PHE A 146 -0.62 -16.83 -7.84
CA PHE A 146 0.07 -17.67 -8.82
C PHE A 146 -0.78 -17.98 -10.03
N ILE A 147 -0.21 -17.89 -11.23
CA ILE A 147 -0.85 -18.32 -12.47
C ILE A 147 -0.75 -19.86 -12.59
N LEU A 148 -1.88 -20.53 -12.86
CA LEU A 148 -2.01 -21.95 -13.23
C LEU A 148 -1.50 -22.98 -12.19
N THR A 149 -1.24 -22.57 -10.96
CA THR A 149 -0.85 -23.49 -9.87
C THR A 149 -1.36 -23.02 -8.52
N ALA A 150 -1.80 -23.98 -7.70
CA ALA A 150 -2.12 -23.83 -6.28
C ALA A 150 -1.19 -24.66 -5.38
N SER A 151 -0.21 -25.36 -5.97
CA SER A 151 0.60 -26.34 -5.27
C SER A 151 1.70 -25.68 -4.45
N GLN A 152 1.47 -25.54 -3.14
CA GLN A 152 2.43 -24.98 -2.17
C GLN A 152 2.90 -23.57 -2.59
N THR A 153 1.94 -22.73 -2.96
CA THR A 153 2.15 -21.35 -3.40
C THR A 153 2.18 -20.42 -2.21
N TYR A 154 3.37 -19.91 -1.87
CA TYR A 154 3.57 -19.09 -0.68
C TYR A 154 4.31 -17.78 -0.98
N LEU A 155 4.07 -16.79 -0.12
CA LEU A 155 4.71 -15.49 -0.09
C LEU A 155 5.27 -15.21 1.31
N ALA A 156 6.55 -14.85 1.38
CA ALA A 156 7.15 -14.20 2.55
C ALA A 156 7.56 -12.77 2.18
N VAL A 157 7.54 -11.87 3.16
CA VAL A 157 7.93 -10.48 2.98
C VAL A 157 8.85 -10.05 4.12
N ALA A 158 10.03 -9.57 3.76
CA ALA A 158 11.01 -9.06 4.71
C ALA A 158 11.48 -7.67 4.30
N TYR A 159 12.01 -6.93 5.26
CA TYR A 159 12.52 -5.59 5.07
C TYR A 159 13.81 -5.34 5.86
N SER A 160 14.59 -4.37 5.39
CA SER A 160 15.91 -4.05 5.95
C SER A 160 16.32 -2.62 5.58
N LYS A 161 17.00 -1.93 6.51
CA LYS A 161 17.65 -0.63 6.25
C LYS A 161 19.10 -0.76 5.75
N SER A 162 19.76 -1.88 6.03
CA SER A 162 21.13 -2.17 5.56
C SER A 162 21.21 -2.88 4.20
N GLY A 163 20.07 -3.17 3.56
CA GLY A 163 20.05 -3.98 2.34
C GLY A 163 20.28 -5.48 2.59
N PHE A 164 19.93 -5.95 3.79
CA PHE A 164 20.11 -7.31 4.30
C PHE A 164 21.58 -7.69 4.55
N VAL A 165 22.40 -6.71 4.93
CA VAL A 165 23.80 -6.94 5.33
C VAL A 165 23.90 -7.23 6.82
N SER A 166 23.27 -6.39 7.65
CA SER A 166 23.35 -6.46 9.12
C SER A 166 21.99 -6.46 9.83
N ASP A 167 20.89 -6.21 9.11
CA ASP A 167 19.53 -6.28 9.64
C ASP A 167 18.59 -7.00 8.68
N SER A 168 17.60 -7.67 9.26
CA SER A 168 16.52 -8.32 8.52
C SER A 168 15.34 -8.46 9.46
N ALA A 169 14.21 -7.87 9.09
CA ALA A 169 12.95 -8.03 9.79
C ALA A 169 11.91 -8.63 8.85
N VAL A 170 11.10 -9.56 9.33
CA VAL A 170 9.97 -10.12 8.59
C VAL A 170 8.70 -9.38 8.95
N VAL A 171 7.74 -9.36 8.02
CA VAL A 171 6.39 -8.89 8.32
C VAL A 171 5.74 -9.87 9.29
N THR A 172 5.41 -9.40 10.48
CA THR A 172 4.80 -10.22 11.53
C THR A 172 3.28 -10.12 11.59
N GLY A 173 2.66 -9.14 10.91
CA GLY A 173 1.22 -8.95 10.94
C GLY A 173 0.68 -8.21 9.72
N GLY A 174 -0.58 -8.47 9.40
CA GLY A 174 -1.24 -7.94 8.23
C GLY A 174 -2.63 -8.53 8.02
N ILE A 175 -3.30 -8.06 6.96
CA ILE A 175 -4.63 -8.50 6.57
C ILE A 175 -4.59 -8.96 5.11
N GLY A 176 -4.95 -10.21 4.89
CA GLY A 176 -5.09 -10.82 3.57
C GLY A 176 -6.45 -10.54 2.91
N PRO A 177 -6.70 -11.20 1.77
CA PRO A 177 -8.01 -11.19 1.12
C PRO A 177 -9.10 -11.67 2.09
N GLY A 178 -10.28 -11.06 2.06
CA GLY A 178 -11.40 -11.43 2.93
C GLY A 178 -11.27 -11.04 4.40
N GLY A 179 -10.19 -10.36 4.80
CA GLY A 179 -10.02 -9.85 6.17
C GLY A 179 -9.24 -10.77 7.11
N SER A 180 -8.77 -11.93 6.64
CA SER A 180 -7.99 -12.86 7.47
C SER A 180 -6.65 -12.26 7.88
N ALA A 181 -6.25 -12.49 9.14
CA ALA A 181 -4.90 -12.17 9.60
C ALA A 181 -3.86 -12.96 8.80
N VAL A 182 -2.76 -12.31 8.44
CA VAL A 182 -1.65 -12.93 7.71
C VAL A 182 -0.31 -12.46 8.25
N GLY A 183 0.63 -13.39 8.30
CA GLY A 183 2.03 -13.15 8.60
C GLY A 183 2.90 -13.43 7.38
N GLY A 184 3.98 -12.68 7.18
CA GLY A 184 4.87 -12.79 6.01
C GLY A 184 6.22 -13.42 6.34
N GLY A 185 6.29 -14.33 7.31
CA GLY A 185 7.55 -14.92 7.79
C GLY A 185 8.02 -16.13 6.98
N PHE A 186 9.07 -16.78 7.47
CA PHE A 186 9.65 -17.98 6.88
C PHE A 186 9.44 -19.19 7.78
N PRO A 187 9.10 -20.36 7.21
CA PRO A 187 8.99 -21.59 7.98
C PRO A 187 10.36 -22.05 8.48
N ALA A 188 10.36 -22.88 9.53
CA ALA A 188 11.56 -23.57 9.96
C ALA A 188 12.08 -24.49 8.84
N THR A 189 13.40 -24.61 8.76
CA THR A 189 14.09 -25.58 7.91
C THR A 189 14.86 -26.56 8.80
N GLN A 190 15.49 -27.58 8.21
CA GLN A 190 16.36 -28.47 8.99
C GLN A 190 17.53 -27.72 9.68
N THR A 191 17.95 -26.58 9.14
CA THR A 191 19.17 -25.88 9.59
C THR A 191 18.90 -24.54 10.26
N LEU A 192 17.68 -24.02 10.18
CA LEU A 192 17.30 -22.72 10.72
C LEU A 192 15.92 -22.79 11.35
N PRO A 193 15.70 -22.19 12.53
CA PRO A 193 14.37 -22.05 13.11
C PRO A 193 13.46 -21.21 12.21
N ALA A 194 12.16 -21.25 12.48
CA ALA A 194 11.22 -20.34 11.83
C ALA A 194 11.60 -18.88 12.13
N ASP A 195 11.38 -18.01 11.15
CA ASP A 195 11.63 -16.58 11.26
C ASP A 195 10.31 -15.84 11.08
N GLY A 196 9.68 -15.53 12.21
CA GLY A 196 8.36 -14.92 12.28
C GLY A 196 7.20 -15.90 12.01
N PRO A 197 6.02 -15.38 11.63
CA PRO A 197 4.81 -16.18 11.43
C PRO A 197 4.90 -17.07 10.18
N ALA A 198 3.93 -17.98 10.03
CA ALA A 198 3.82 -18.80 8.83
C ALA A 198 3.74 -17.94 7.55
N PRO A 199 4.30 -18.39 6.42
CA PRO A 199 4.23 -17.65 5.17
C PRO A 199 2.80 -17.54 4.64
N ILE A 200 2.54 -16.50 3.84
CA ILE A 200 1.23 -16.21 3.27
C ILE A 200 0.91 -17.21 2.17
N SER A 201 -0.18 -17.96 2.31
CA SER A 201 -0.72 -18.78 1.21
C SER A 201 -1.27 -17.89 0.09
N LEU A 202 -0.81 -18.13 -1.14
CA LEU A 202 -1.28 -17.45 -2.34
C LEU A 202 -2.28 -18.33 -3.09
N SER A 203 -3.37 -17.72 -3.55
CA SER A 203 -4.37 -18.39 -4.38
C SER A 203 -3.92 -18.50 -5.83
N GLN A 204 -4.45 -19.51 -6.52
CA GLN A 204 -4.29 -19.68 -7.96
C GLN A 204 -5.21 -18.73 -8.74
N VAL A 205 -4.72 -18.28 -9.89
CA VAL A 205 -5.52 -17.70 -10.97
C VAL A 205 -5.31 -18.50 -12.25
N ASN A 206 -6.38 -18.82 -12.96
CA ASN A 206 -6.26 -19.43 -14.28
C ASN A 206 -5.76 -18.41 -15.30
N ALA A 207 -4.93 -18.85 -16.25
CA ALA A 207 -4.61 -18.05 -17.42
C ALA A 207 -5.94 -17.65 -18.10
N GLY A 208 -6.14 -16.36 -18.39
CA GLY A 208 -7.44 -15.91 -18.89
C GLY A 208 -8.44 -15.41 -17.83
N SER A 209 -8.12 -15.34 -16.53
CA SER A 209 -9.02 -14.76 -15.50
C SER A 209 -8.71 -13.31 -15.12
N ASN A 210 -9.74 -12.47 -14.97
CA ASN A 210 -9.62 -11.04 -14.59
C ASN A 210 -9.50 -10.80 -13.08
N ASN A 211 -9.56 -11.87 -12.27
CA ASN A 211 -9.90 -11.73 -10.85
C ASN A 211 -8.73 -11.50 -9.88
N ILE A 212 -7.59 -11.00 -10.37
CA ILE A 212 -6.43 -10.83 -9.48
C ILE A 212 -6.61 -9.72 -8.45
N ASN A 213 -7.42 -8.69 -8.75
CA ASN A 213 -7.59 -7.52 -7.88
C ASN A 213 -8.18 -7.86 -6.49
N GLN A 214 -8.79 -9.03 -6.32
CA GLN A 214 -9.37 -9.47 -5.05
C GLN A 214 -8.31 -9.99 -4.06
N ASN A 215 -7.10 -10.35 -4.54
CA ASN A 215 -6.07 -10.97 -3.71
C ASN A 215 -5.06 -9.96 -3.18
N ARG A 216 -5.58 -8.96 -2.45
CA ARG A 216 -4.82 -7.83 -1.93
C ARG A 216 -4.42 -8.06 -0.47
N TYR A 217 -3.11 -8.06 -0.22
CA TYR A 217 -2.49 -8.21 1.09
C TYR A 217 -2.03 -6.85 1.60
N ARG A 218 -2.30 -6.58 2.87
CA ARG A 218 -1.93 -5.33 3.57
C ARG A 218 -1.04 -5.71 4.72
N LEU A 219 0.23 -5.36 4.66
CA LEU A 219 1.27 -5.85 5.54
C LEU A 219 1.82 -4.69 6.36
N ALA A 220 1.79 -4.82 7.69
CA ALA A 220 2.32 -3.81 8.60
C ALA A 220 3.85 -3.92 8.66
N LEU A 221 4.54 -2.78 8.73
CA LEU A 221 5.99 -2.70 8.85
C LEU A 221 6.34 -2.12 10.22
N ASN A 222 7.13 -2.85 11.00
CA ASN A 222 7.55 -2.46 12.35
C ASN A 222 6.38 -2.06 13.27
N GLY A 223 5.28 -2.82 13.19
CA GLY A 223 4.11 -2.62 14.03
C GLY A 223 3.45 -1.25 13.88
N THR A 224 3.04 -0.65 15.00
CA THR A 224 2.47 0.70 15.05
C THR A 224 3.52 1.81 14.94
N ASN A 225 4.80 1.48 15.10
CA ASN A 225 5.90 2.45 15.07
C ASN A 225 6.27 2.85 13.63
N GLY A 226 6.04 1.97 12.65
CA GLY A 226 6.53 2.16 11.29
C GLY A 226 8.06 2.16 11.23
N VAL A 227 8.60 2.29 10.02
CA VAL A 227 10.03 2.42 9.78
C VAL A 227 10.35 3.87 9.44
N ILE A 228 11.18 4.52 10.26
CA ILE A 228 11.67 5.88 10.01
C ILE A 228 12.97 5.83 9.21
N LEU A 229 13.03 6.65 8.16
CA LEU A 229 14.19 6.87 7.31
C LEU A 229 14.55 8.36 7.35
N THR A 230 15.83 8.66 7.56
CA THR A 230 16.38 10.00 7.35
C THR A 230 16.93 10.15 5.94
N GLY A 231 17.17 11.38 5.49
CA GLY A 231 17.59 11.66 4.12
C GLY A 231 18.76 10.79 3.65
N GLY A 232 18.61 10.17 2.48
CA GLY A 232 19.57 9.23 1.90
C GLY A 232 19.45 7.78 2.39
N GLN A 233 18.77 7.51 3.51
CA GLN A 233 18.54 6.14 3.96
C GLN A 233 17.54 5.41 3.06
N THR A 234 17.77 4.11 2.88
CA THR A 234 16.94 3.24 2.05
C THR A 234 16.32 2.13 2.87
N LEU A 235 15.00 1.99 2.81
CA LEU A 235 14.31 0.76 3.18
C LEU A 235 14.25 -0.16 1.97
N THR A 236 14.79 -1.36 2.12
CA THR A 236 14.71 -2.43 1.14
C THR A 236 13.58 -3.38 1.55
N LEU A 237 12.62 -3.62 0.66
CA LEU A 237 11.52 -4.56 0.82
C LEU A 237 11.75 -5.74 -0.15
N ARG A 238 11.71 -6.98 0.33
CA ARG A 238 11.83 -8.18 -0.51
C ARG A 238 10.59 -9.06 -0.38
N PHE A 239 10.05 -9.45 -1.53
CA PHE A 239 8.94 -10.40 -1.69
C PHE A 239 9.53 -11.71 -2.18
N TYR A 240 9.34 -12.77 -1.41
CA TYR A 240 9.89 -14.10 -1.67
C TYR A 240 8.76 -15.05 -2.04
N PHE A 241 8.94 -15.79 -3.13
CA PHE A 241 7.91 -16.66 -3.68
C PHE A 241 8.37 -18.11 -3.69
N SER A 242 7.41 -19.02 -3.52
CA SER A 242 7.64 -20.45 -3.69
C SER A 242 6.43 -21.11 -4.34
N CYS A 243 6.68 -22.20 -5.06
CA CYS A 243 5.67 -23.10 -5.60
C CYS A 243 6.32 -24.48 -5.84
N SER A 244 5.59 -25.55 -5.59
CA SER A 244 6.08 -26.92 -5.83
C SER A 244 5.83 -27.45 -7.24
N SER A 245 5.24 -26.66 -8.13
CA SER A 245 4.94 -27.09 -9.50
C SER A 245 6.21 -27.20 -10.35
N THR A 246 6.26 -28.21 -11.22
CA THR A 246 7.31 -28.40 -12.22
C THR A 246 6.88 -27.99 -13.64
N GLY A 247 5.60 -27.67 -13.83
CA GLY A 247 5.06 -27.26 -15.13
C GLY A 247 5.52 -25.86 -15.55
N LEU A 248 5.31 -25.55 -16.84
CA LEU A 248 5.63 -24.24 -17.41
C LEU A 248 4.45 -23.26 -17.31
N ALA A 249 4.64 -22.00 -17.70
CA ALA A 249 3.64 -20.94 -17.62
C ALA A 249 3.07 -20.69 -16.19
N ARG A 250 3.82 -21.07 -15.15
CA ARG A 250 3.54 -20.79 -13.75
C ARG A 250 4.30 -19.54 -13.34
N TYR A 251 3.57 -18.48 -13.00
CA TYR A 251 4.17 -17.21 -12.60
C TYR A 251 3.61 -16.79 -11.25
N ALA A 252 4.50 -16.31 -10.37
CA ALA A 252 4.06 -15.42 -9.32
C ALA A 252 3.75 -14.06 -9.98
N VAL A 253 2.68 -13.43 -9.54
CA VAL A 253 2.25 -12.15 -10.09
C VAL A 253 2.19 -11.12 -8.99
N LEU A 254 2.72 -9.93 -9.26
CA LEU A 254 2.71 -8.80 -8.35
C LEU A 254 2.07 -7.60 -9.02
N LYS A 255 1.08 -7.02 -8.36
CA LYS A 255 0.33 -5.89 -8.89
C LYS A 255 0.06 -4.86 -7.81
N ASP A 256 0.07 -3.60 -8.23
CA ASP A 256 -0.27 -2.46 -7.39
C ASP A 256 0.46 -2.50 -6.04
N VAL A 257 1.80 -2.46 -6.04
CA VAL A 257 2.59 -2.41 -4.81
C VAL A 257 2.57 -0.99 -4.28
N LEU A 258 1.93 -0.75 -3.13
CA LEU A 258 1.84 0.55 -2.49
C LEU A 258 2.59 0.55 -1.17
N VAL A 259 3.25 1.66 -0.90
CA VAL A 259 3.79 1.99 0.42
C VAL A 259 2.92 3.07 1.04
N LYS A 260 2.55 2.87 2.30
CA LYS A 260 1.64 3.73 3.06
C LYS A 260 2.38 4.36 4.24
N SER A 261 1.97 5.56 4.59
CA SER A 261 2.55 6.32 5.70
C SER A 261 1.46 7.08 6.45
N LEU A 262 1.53 7.11 7.77
CA LEU A 262 0.74 7.99 8.64
C LEU A 262 1.27 9.43 8.63
N GLN A 263 2.47 9.67 8.11
CA GLN A 263 3.01 11.00 7.93
C GLN A 263 2.15 11.77 6.92
N THR A 264 1.71 12.97 7.29
CA THR A 264 1.03 13.89 6.38
C THR A 264 1.96 14.22 5.21
N VAL A 265 1.49 13.95 3.99
CA VAL A 265 2.28 14.14 2.78
C VAL A 265 1.85 15.43 2.12
N THR A 266 2.77 16.39 1.98
CA THR A 266 2.61 17.50 1.05
C THR A 266 2.89 16.95 -0.35
N SER A 267 1.87 16.84 -1.20
CA SER A 267 2.06 16.36 -2.56
C SER A 267 2.88 17.36 -3.38
N ASN A 268 3.83 16.88 -4.18
CA ASN A 268 4.52 17.69 -5.20
C ASN A 268 3.61 18.06 -6.38
N LYS A 269 2.35 17.61 -6.38
CA LYS A 269 1.37 18.09 -7.34
C LYS A 269 1.01 19.53 -6.98
N ALA A 270 1.56 20.49 -7.73
CA ALA A 270 0.92 21.79 -7.86
C ALA A 270 -0.56 21.53 -8.16
N ALA A 271 -1.45 22.03 -7.29
CA ALA A 271 -2.88 21.85 -7.52
C ALA A 271 -3.18 22.25 -8.98
N LYS A 272 -3.88 21.39 -9.72
CA LYS A 272 -4.30 21.74 -11.07
C LYS A 272 -5.23 22.93 -10.91
N VAL A 273 -4.72 24.14 -11.13
CA VAL A 273 -5.50 25.36 -11.13
C VAL A 273 -6.38 25.30 -12.36
N THR A 274 -7.54 24.69 -12.21
CA THR A 274 -8.61 24.85 -13.18
C THR A 274 -9.14 26.27 -12.95
N GLU A 275 -9.25 27.05 -14.02
CA GLU A 275 -9.84 28.38 -13.94
C GLU A 275 -11.29 28.23 -13.46
N LEU A 276 -11.64 28.96 -12.40
CA LEU A 276 -12.97 28.94 -11.82
C LEU A 276 -13.86 29.89 -12.63
N ALA A 277 -14.86 29.36 -13.33
CA ALA A 277 -15.81 30.21 -14.06
C ALA A 277 -16.82 30.82 -13.06
N MET A 278 -17.02 32.14 -13.14
CA MET A 278 -17.88 32.87 -12.22
C MET A 278 -18.71 33.92 -12.96
N PHE A 279 -19.99 34.02 -12.64
CA PHE A 279 -20.94 34.90 -13.32
C PHE A 279 -21.92 35.56 -12.33
N PRO A 280 -22.29 36.83 -12.52
CA PRO A 280 -21.62 37.81 -13.38
C PRO A 280 -20.25 38.21 -12.80
N ASN A 281 -19.32 38.63 -13.66
CA ASN A 281 -18.06 39.24 -13.25
C ASN A 281 -17.74 40.38 -14.23
N PRO A 282 -17.93 41.66 -13.87
CA PRO A 282 -18.13 42.18 -12.52
C PRO A 282 -19.45 41.79 -11.83
N ALA A 283 -19.41 41.62 -10.49
CA ALA A 283 -20.56 41.26 -9.67
C ALA A 283 -21.03 42.44 -8.81
N GLN A 284 -22.33 42.52 -8.53
CA GLN A 284 -22.91 43.52 -7.62
C GLN A 284 -23.32 42.89 -6.28
N ASN A 285 -24.33 42.01 -6.28
CA ASN A 285 -24.90 41.47 -5.04
C ASN A 285 -24.65 39.98 -4.85
N GLN A 286 -24.57 39.23 -5.94
CA GLN A 286 -24.42 37.78 -5.93
C GLN A 286 -23.42 37.34 -7.00
N LEU A 287 -22.77 36.23 -6.74
CA LEU A 287 -21.82 35.59 -7.64
C LEU A 287 -22.15 34.11 -7.73
N GLN A 288 -22.43 33.63 -8.94
CA GLN A 288 -22.54 32.21 -9.24
C GLN A 288 -21.15 31.67 -9.60
N ILE A 289 -20.75 30.59 -8.95
CA ILE A 289 -19.43 29.99 -9.08
C ILE A 289 -19.61 28.57 -9.58
N ASN A 290 -19.09 28.27 -10.78
CA ASN A 290 -19.11 26.93 -11.35
C ASN A 290 -17.93 26.13 -10.79
N HIS A 291 -18.19 24.95 -10.27
CA HIS A 291 -17.18 24.07 -9.70
C HIS A 291 -17.55 22.60 -9.90
N ALA A 292 -16.58 21.70 -9.72
CA ALA A 292 -16.88 20.27 -9.76
C ALA A 292 -17.86 19.90 -8.63
N PRO A 293 -18.84 19.01 -8.86
CA PRO A 293 -19.67 18.48 -7.79
C PRO A 293 -18.82 17.80 -6.70
N ALA A 294 -19.04 18.19 -5.44
CA ALA A 294 -18.36 17.61 -4.29
C ALA A 294 -19.32 17.51 -3.10
N ARG A 295 -19.15 16.48 -2.27
CA ARG A 295 -19.93 16.29 -1.04
C ARG A 295 -19.66 17.41 -0.03
N GLU A 296 -18.40 17.86 0.05
CA GLU A 296 -17.95 18.95 0.90
C GLU A 296 -17.00 19.84 0.09
N GLY A 297 -17.30 21.14 0.05
CA GLY A 297 -16.45 22.14 -0.61
C GLY A 297 -16.55 23.49 0.09
N ARG A 298 -15.51 24.30 -0.05
CA ARG A 298 -15.43 25.67 0.47
C ARG A 298 -15.14 26.63 -0.65
N ILE A 299 -15.71 27.83 -0.54
CA ILE A 299 -15.44 28.97 -1.39
C ILE A 299 -14.90 30.08 -0.48
N ASN A 300 -13.63 30.42 -0.65
CA ASN A 300 -12.97 31.48 0.10
C ASN A 300 -12.78 32.70 -0.79
N VAL A 301 -12.97 33.90 -0.25
CA VAL A 301 -12.69 35.16 -0.95
C VAL A 301 -11.55 35.85 -0.22
N TYR A 302 -10.54 36.26 -0.98
CA TYR A 302 -9.34 36.94 -0.47
C TYR A 302 -9.18 38.32 -1.10
N SER A 303 -8.67 39.27 -0.33
CA SER A 303 -8.20 40.56 -0.83
C SER A 303 -6.96 40.40 -1.73
N THR A 304 -6.56 41.48 -2.40
CA THR A 304 -5.29 41.55 -3.16
C THR A 304 -4.04 41.39 -2.28
N THR A 305 -4.16 41.64 -0.97
CA THR A 305 -3.09 41.40 0.02
C THR A 305 -3.06 39.97 0.57
N GLY A 306 -3.98 39.09 0.10
CA GLY A 306 -4.07 37.70 0.53
C GLY A 306 -4.86 37.47 1.83
N GLN A 307 -5.49 38.52 2.40
CA GLN A 307 -6.34 38.38 3.57
C GLN A 307 -7.67 37.73 3.18
N LYS A 308 -8.10 36.69 3.90
CA LYS A 308 -9.43 36.08 3.70
C LYS A 308 -10.51 37.03 4.24
N VAL A 309 -11.40 37.49 3.36
CA VAL A 309 -12.48 38.44 3.68
C VAL A 309 -13.85 37.79 3.75
N ALA A 310 -14.05 36.63 3.10
CA ALA A 310 -15.29 35.86 3.21
C ALA A 310 -15.04 34.35 3.02
N SER A 311 -15.98 33.53 3.51
CA SER A 311 -15.93 32.08 3.38
C SER A 311 -17.36 31.52 3.30
N PHE A 312 -17.63 30.72 2.29
CA PHE A 312 -18.92 30.07 2.04
C PHE A 312 -18.75 28.56 1.92
N THR A 313 -19.80 27.81 2.20
CA THR A 313 -19.87 26.38 1.90
C THR A 313 -20.38 26.21 0.48
N ALA A 314 -19.68 25.42 -0.33
CA ALA A 314 -20.17 25.07 -1.66
C ALA A 314 -21.40 24.17 -1.55
N GLN A 315 -22.38 24.37 -2.42
CA GLN A 315 -23.60 23.57 -2.46
C GLN A 315 -23.23 22.09 -2.72
N PRO A 316 -23.59 21.19 -1.79
CA PRO A 316 -23.20 19.78 -1.89
C PRO A 316 -23.72 19.11 -3.17
N ASN A 317 -22.85 18.37 -3.83
CA ASN A 317 -23.14 17.60 -5.05
C ASN A 317 -23.72 18.42 -6.22
N ALA A 318 -23.61 19.75 -6.20
CA ALA A 318 -24.03 20.63 -7.28
C ALA A 318 -22.82 21.08 -8.12
N PRO A 319 -23.01 21.35 -9.43
CA PRO A 319 -21.94 21.88 -10.30
C PRO A 319 -21.72 23.39 -10.14
N GLN A 320 -22.50 24.05 -9.28
CA GLN A 320 -22.45 25.49 -9.07
C GLN A 320 -22.94 25.86 -7.67
N THR A 321 -22.45 26.98 -7.15
CA THR A 321 -22.93 27.60 -5.91
C THR A 321 -23.12 29.10 -6.13
N THR A 322 -24.24 29.64 -5.67
CA THR A 322 -24.47 31.09 -5.60
C THR A 322 -24.08 31.60 -4.23
N VAL A 323 -23.19 32.59 -4.18
CA VAL A 323 -22.74 33.24 -2.94
C VAL A 323 -23.13 34.72 -2.91
N PRO A 324 -23.60 35.24 -1.77
CA PRO A 324 -23.82 36.68 -1.62
C PRO A 324 -22.47 37.39 -1.50
N VAL A 325 -22.31 38.49 -2.23
CA VAL A 325 -21.10 39.33 -2.22
C VAL A 325 -21.42 40.80 -1.96
N ALA A 326 -22.67 41.13 -1.62
CA ALA A 326 -23.13 42.50 -1.40
C ALA A 326 -22.33 43.24 -0.32
N ASP A 327 -21.91 42.53 0.73
CA ASP A 327 -21.17 43.11 1.87
C ASP A 327 -19.68 43.36 1.58
N LEU A 328 -19.19 42.96 0.40
CA LEU A 328 -17.83 43.27 -0.03
C LEU A 328 -17.79 44.69 -0.61
N ALA A 329 -16.79 45.46 -0.20
CA ALA A 329 -16.50 46.75 -0.82
C ALA A 329 -16.19 46.59 -2.33
N SER A 330 -16.45 47.63 -3.12
CA SER A 330 -16.07 47.64 -4.54
C SER A 330 -14.55 47.48 -4.68
N GLY A 331 -14.10 46.57 -5.54
CA GLY A 331 -12.68 46.23 -5.65
C GLY A 331 -12.39 44.90 -6.34
N ILE A 332 -11.11 44.51 -6.34
CA ILE A 332 -10.63 43.25 -6.92
C ILE A 332 -10.39 42.24 -5.80
N TYR A 333 -10.86 41.01 -6.02
CA TYR A 333 -10.71 39.90 -5.08
C TYR A 333 -10.21 38.64 -5.79
N MET A 334 -9.61 37.72 -5.03
CA MET A 334 -9.34 36.36 -5.45
C MET A 334 -10.38 35.42 -4.83
N VAL A 335 -11.10 34.68 -5.66
CA VAL A 335 -12.03 33.64 -5.21
C VAL A 335 -11.38 32.29 -5.39
N GLU A 336 -11.37 31.49 -4.33
CA GLU A 336 -10.81 30.15 -4.29
C GLU A 336 -11.91 29.14 -3.97
N TYR A 337 -12.02 28.10 -4.80
CA TYR A 337 -12.80 26.91 -4.48
C TYR A 337 -11.85 25.78 -4.05
N THR A 338 -12.14 25.13 -2.93
CA THR A 338 -11.43 23.93 -2.46
C THR A 338 -12.40 22.80 -2.13
N ALA A 339 -12.17 21.61 -2.69
CA ALA A 339 -12.89 20.39 -2.33
C ALA A 339 -11.97 19.16 -2.49
N GLY A 340 -11.66 18.48 -1.38
CA GLY A 340 -10.69 17.39 -1.37
C GLY A 340 -9.33 17.83 -1.93
N ASN A 341 -8.93 17.24 -3.06
CA ASN A 341 -7.68 17.57 -3.76
C ASN A 341 -7.85 18.56 -4.93
N THR A 342 -9.06 19.10 -5.11
CA THR A 342 -9.37 20.09 -6.15
C THR A 342 -9.24 21.49 -5.55
N ARG A 343 -8.45 22.34 -6.21
CA ARG A 343 -8.33 23.76 -5.91
C ARG A 343 -8.43 24.53 -7.22
N ALA A 344 -9.32 25.51 -7.26
CA ALA A 344 -9.52 26.38 -8.41
C ALA A 344 -9.55 27.83 -7.91
N VAL A 345 -8.99 28.76 -8.68
CA VAL A 345 -8.89 30.17 -8.29
C VAL A 345 -9.29 31.04 -9.47
N SER A 346 -10.00 32.13 -9.23
CA SER A 346 -10.35 33.12 -10.27
C SER A 346 -10.57 34.51 -9.71
N ARG A 347 -10.31 35.53 -10.53
CA ARG A 347 -10.37 36.95 -10.15
C ARG A 347 -11.80 37.44 -10.21
N LEU A 348 -12.28 38.01 -9.12
CA LEU A 348 -13.57 38.71 -9.03
C LEU A 348 -13.34 40.22 -9.08
N VAL A 349 -14.18 40.92 -9.85
CA VAL A 349 -14.35 42.38 -9.78
C VAL A 349 -15.70 42.65 -9.12
N LYS A 350 -15.69 43.27 -7.94
CA LYS A 350 -16.89 43.72 -7.22
C LYS A 350 -17.15 45.19 -7.55
N GLN A 351 -18.38 45.49 -7.94
CA GLN A 351 -18.87 46.86 -8.15
C GLN A 351 -19.90 47.20 -7.07
#